data_AF-A0A4S8I011-F1
#
_entry.id   AF-A0A4S8I011-F1
#
_cell.length_a   1.000
_cell.length_b   1.000
_cell.length_c   1.000
_cell.angle_alpha   90.00
_cell.angle_beta   90.00
_cell.angle_gamma   90.00
#
_symmetry.space_group_name_H-M   'P 1'
#
loop_
_entity.id
_entity.type
_entity.pdbx_description
1 polymer ?
#
loop_
_entity_poly.entity_id
_entity_poly.type
_entity_poly.pdbx_seq_one_letter_code
_entity_poly.pdbx_strand_id
1 'polypeptide(L)'
;MPFYYYFFLLIMLAIIFLVFRSLFLRKRNISVELFVKALRNENSGHFEEAVINYECALQEVKKIRFHSSLKNKIIEKLKVLHTFIEYKNNVTIKTGLKGNWNETEDKTTTA
;
A
#
# COMPACT_ATOMS: atom_id res chain seq x y z
N MET A 1 55.13 -4.00 -18.50
CA MET A 1 53.97 -3.08 -18.36
C MET A 1 53.41 -3.23 -16.96
N PRO A 2 53.18 -2.14 -16.24
CA PRO A 2 52.84 -2.18 -14.82
C PRO A 2 51.46 -2.82 -14.54
N PHE A 3 51.46 -4.08 -14.10
CA PHE A 3 50.26 -4.86 -13.76
C PHE A 3 49.37 -4.22 -12.68
N TYR A 4 49.92 -3.29 -11.88
CA TYR A 4 49.18 -2.60 -10.82
C TYR A 4 48.02 -1.73 -11.34
N TYR A 5 48.09 -1.22 -12.57
CA TYR A 5 46.98 -0.43 -13.15
C TYR A 5 45.72 -1.29 -13.36
N TYR A 6 45.89 -2.54 -13.78
CA TYR A 6 44.76 -3.46 -13.98
C TYR A 6 44.12 -3.85 -12.65
N PHE A 7 44.92 -4.09 -11.61
CA PHE A 7 44.42 -4.34 -10.26
C PHE A 7 43.63 -3.15 -9.71
N PHE A 8 44.16 -1.94 -9.86
CA PHE A 8 43.47 -0.72 -9.42
C PHE A 8 42.14 -0.51 -10.16
N LEU A 9 42.12 -0.74 -11.47
CA LEU A 9 40.91 -0.65 -12.29
C LEU A 9 39.86 -1.69 -11.85
N LEU A 10 40.27 -2.92 -11.57
CA LEU A 10 39.38 -3.98 -11.10
C LEU A 10 38.77 -3.66 -9.73
N ILE A 11 39.57 -3.09 -8.82
CA ILE A 11 39.10 -2.63 -7.50
C ILE A 11 38.07 -1.50 -7.66
N MET A 12 38.35 -0.51 -8.50
CA MET A 12 37.41 0.59 -8.77
C MET A 12 36.09 0.07 -9.35
N LEU A 13 36.15 -0.87 -10.29
CA LEU A 13 34.96 -1.50 -10.88
C LEU A 13 34.13 -2.25 -9.83
N ALA A 14 34.80 -2.97 -8.93
CA ALA A 14 34.15 -3.70 -7.85
C ALA A 14 33.43 -2.76 -6.86
N ILE A 15 34.04 -1.63 -6.51
CA ILE A 15 33.42 -0.62 -5.65
C ILE A 15 32.17 -0.04 -6.31
N ILE A 16 32.27 0.34 -7.60
CA ILE A 16 31.12 0.85 -8.35
C ILE A 16 29.99 -0.18 -8.37
N PHE A 17 30.31 -1.45 -8.65
CA PHE A 17 29.33 -2.54 -8.64
C PHE A 17 28.66 -2.72 -7.27
N LEU A 18 29.42 -2.63 -6.17
CA LEU A 18 28.89 -2.72 -4.81
C LEU A 18 27.93 -1.56 -4.49
N VAL A 19 28.28 -0.33 -4.90
CA VAL A 19 27.40 0.84 -4.72
C VAL A 19 26.10 0.67 -5.50
N PHE A 20 26.18 0.27 -6.77
CA PHE A 20 24.98 -0.02 -7.59
C PHE A 20 24.12 -1.10 -6.95
N ARG A 21 24.72 -2.20 -6.48
CA ARG A 21 24.01 -3.28 -5.81
C ARG A 21 23.32 -2.81 -4.54
N SER A 22 23.99 -2.01 -3.71
CA SER A 22 23.43 -1.43 -2.48
C SER A 22 22.21 -0.55 -2.78
N LEU A 23 22.33 0.34 -3.77
CA LEU A 23 21.21 1.20 -4.19
C LEU A 23 20.02 0.39 -4.72
N PHE A 24 20.29 -0.69 -5.45
CA PHE A 24 19.25 -1.58 -5.98
C PHE A 24 18.54 -2.36 -4.86
N LEU A 25 19.28 -2.81 -3.84
CA LEU A 25 18.72 -3.48 -2.66
C LEU A 25 17.88 -2.52 -1.81
N ARG A 26 18.29 -1.25 -1.67
CA ARG A 26 17.53 -0.24 -0.93
C ARG A 26 16.15 0.02 -1.55
N LYS A 27 16.06 0.10 -2.89
CA LYS A 27 14.75 0.23 -3.58
C LYS A 27 13.82 -0.94 -3.29
N ARG A 28 14.36 -2.14 -3.06
CA ARG A 28 13.58 -3.35 -2.75
C ARG A 28 12.79 -3.20 -1.44
N ASN A 29 13.32 -2.47 -0.46
CA ASN A 29 12.70 -2.29 0.85
C ASN A 29 11.55 -1.28 0.87
N ILE A 30 11.45 -0.38 -0.12
CA ILE A 30 10.42 0.65 -0.18
C ILE A 30 9.02 0.01 -0.24
N SER A 31 8.86 -1.07 -1.01
CA SER A 31 7.59 -1.79 -1.10
C SER A 31 7.13 -2.38 0.23
N VAL A 32 8.07 -2.92 1.03
CA VAL A 32 7.79 -3.50 2.33
C VAL A 32 7.49 -2.40 3.35
N GLU A 33 8.20 -1.29 3.30
CA GLU A 33 7.97 -0.13 4.16
C GLU A 33 6.58 0.47 3.92
N LEU A 34 6.19 0.65 2.65
CA LEU A 34 4.85 1.11 2.28
C LEU A 34 3.77 0.12 2.74
N PHE A 35 4.01 -1.19 2.63
CA PHE A 35 3.10 -2.21 3.13
C PHE A 35 2.92 -2.13 4.65
N VAL A 36 4.00 -1.97 5.41
CA VAL A 36 3.94 -1.83 6.88
C VAL A 36 3.21 -0.55 7.27
N LYS A 37 3.45 0.56 6.55
CA LYS A 37 2.76 1.82 6.78
C LYS A 37 1.26 1.69 6.52
N ALA A 38 0.87 1.02 5.43
CA ALA A 38 -0.52 0.73 5.13
C ALA A 38 -1.19 -0.11 6.24
N LEU A 39 -0.48 -1.14 6.74
CA LEU A 39 -0.96 -1.98 7.84
C LEU A 39 -1.17 -1.17 9.14
N ARG A 40 -0.27 -0.24 9.43
CA ARG A 40 -0.39 0.65 10.59
C ARG A 40 -1.60 1.57 10.46
N ASN A 41 -1.82 2.13 9.27
CA ASN A 41 -2.98 2.98 9.00
C ASN A 41 -4.31 2.19 9.06
N GLU A 42 -4.33 0.95 8.56
CA GLU A 42 -5.47 0.03 8.67
C GLU A 42 -5.82 -0.22 10.14
N ASN A 43 -4.82 -0.51 10.99
CA ASN A 43 -5.02 -0.75 12.42
C ASN A 43 -5.43 0.51 13.20
N SER A 44 -5.05 1.70 12.73
CA SER A 44 -5.45 2.98 13.32
C SER A 44 -6.83 3.47 12.84
N GLY A 45 -7.50 2.75 11.92
CA GLY A 45 -8.79 3.13 11.36
C GLY A 45 -8.73 4.15 10.22
N HIS A 46 -7.53 4.52 9.76
CA HIS A 46 -7.31 5.40 8.61
C HIS A 46 -7.35 4.61 7.30
N PHE A 47 -8.53 4.07 6.96
CA PHE A 47 -8.70 3.14 5.85
C PHE A 47 -8.39 3.76 4.47
N GLU A 48 -8.74 5.03 4.24
CA GLU A 48 -8.46 5.72 2.97
C GLU A 48 -6.96 5.90 2.74
N GLU A 49 -6.22 6.30 3.77
CA GLU A 49 -4.76 6.42 3.70
C GLU A 49 -4.08 5.05 3.59
N ALA A 50 -4.66 4.01 4.20
CA ALA A 50 -4.18 2.65 4.03
C ALA A 50 -4.33 2.16 2.58
N VAL A 51 -5.45 2.47 1.91
CA VAL A 51 -5.65 2.17 0.47
C VAL A 51 -4.53 2.82 -0.36
N ILE A 52 -4.30 4.13 -0.20
CA ILE A 52 -3.27 4.85 -0.96
C ILE A 52 -1.88 4.21 -0.75
N ASN A 53 -1.52 3.90 0.49
CA ASN A 53 -0.23 3.28 0.80
C ASN A 53 -0.13 1.85 0.21
N TYR A 54 -1.21 1.07 0.21
CA TYR A 54 -1.23 -0.24 -0.44
C TYR A 54 -1.12 -0.14 -1.97
N GLU A 55 -1.75 0.84 -2.61
CA GLU A 55 -1.64 1.07 -4.05
C GLU A 55 -0.22 1.49 -4.46
N CYS A 56 0.40 2.41 -3.70
CA CYS A 56 1.79 2.78 -3.90
C CYS A 56 2.73 1.58 -3.72
N ALA A 57 2.50 0.76 -2.68
CA ALA A 57 3.24 -0.48 -2.48
C ALA A 57 3.10 -1.42 -3.68
N LEU A 58 1.89 -1.58 -4.21
CA LEU A 58 1.62 -2.43 -5.37
C LEU A 58 2.35 -1.93 -6.63
N GLN A 59 2.40 -0.61 -6.85
CA GLN A 59 3.11 -0.02 -7.97
C GLN A 59 4.62 -0.28 -7.90
N GLU A 60 5.21 -0.18 -6.70
CA GLU A 60 6.63 -0.51 -6.50
C GLU A 60 6.90 -2.02 -6.64
N VAL A 61 6.02 -2.88 -6.12
CA VAL A 61 6.16 -4.34 -6.27
C VAL A 61 6.04 -4.76 -7.73
N LYS A 62 5.17 -4.13 -8.52
CA LYS A 62 5.04 -4.41 -9.97
C LYS A 62 6.33 -4.15 -10.75
N LYS A 63 7.18 -3.22 -10.29
CA LYS A 63 8.49 -2.95 -10.90
C LYS A 63 9.49 -4.09 -10.67
N ILE A 64 9.24 -4.98 -9.69
CA ILE A 64 10.16 -6.04 -9.29
C ILE A 64 9.58 -7.41 -9.63
N ARG A 65 10.18 -8.11 -10.59
CA ARG A 65 9.70 -9.39 -11.15
C ARG A 65 9.57 -10.54 -10.12
N PHE A 66 10.26 -10.44 -8.98
CA PHE A 66 10.44 -11.54 -8.03
C PHE A 66 9.59 -11.47 -6.74
N HIS A 67 8.69 -10.49 -6.58
CA HIS A 67 7.88 -10.33 -5.37
C HIS A 67 6.40 -10.74 -5.56
N SER A 68 6.15 -11.90 -6.16
CA SER A 68 4.79 -12.40 -6.43
C SER A 68 3.96 -12.61 -5.16
N SER A 69 4.56 -13.08 -4.06
CA SER A 69 3.84 -13.31 -2.79
C SER A 69 3.37 -12.00 -2.14
N LEU A 70 4.25 -11.00 -2.08
CA LEU A 70 3.90 -9.68 -1.53
C LEU A 70 2.86 -8.98 -2.41
N LYS A 71 3.00 -9.08 -3.74
CA LYS A 71 2.00 -8.58 -4.69
C LYS A 71 0.62 -9.15 -4.41
N ASN A 72 0.52 -10.47 -4.27
CA ASN A 72 -0.76 -11.14 -4.04
C ASN A 72 -1.37 -10.71 -2.70
N LYS A 73 -0.57 -10.66 -1.63
CA LYS A 73 -1.01 -10.16 -0.32
C LYS A 73 -1.55 -8.73 -0.38
N ILE A 74 -0.87 -7.83 -1.10
CA ILE A 74 -1.32 -6.45 -1.28
C ILE A 74 -2.66 -6.40 -2.02
N ILE A 75 -2.82 -7.18 -3.09
CA ILE A 75 -4.07 -7.24 -3.87
C ILE A 75 -5.23 -7.78 -3.03
N GLU A 76 -5.01 -8.85 -2.27
CA GLU A 76 -6.02 -9.40 -1.36
C GLU A 76 -6.44 -8.38 -0.30
N LYS A 77 -5.46 -7.70 0.32
CA LYS A 77 -5.73 -6.63 1.29
C LYS A 77 -6.54 -5.49 0.69
N LEU A 78 -6.17 -5.00 -0.50
CA LEU A 78 -6.93 -3.96 -1.20
C LEU A 78 -8.39 -4.36 -1.46
N LYS A 79 -8.64 -5.59 -1.91
CA LYS A 79 -10.01 -6.07 -2.15
C LYS A 79 -10.84 -6.03 -0.87
N VAL A 80 -10.30 -6.57 0.22
CA VAL A 80 -11.00 -6.57 1.52
C VAL A 80 -11.28 -5.15 1.97
N LEU A 81 -10.30 -4.24 1.83
CA LEU A 81 -10.42 -2.85 2.26
C LEU A 81 -11.48 -2.09 1.47
N HIS A 82 -11.52 -2.27 0.15
CA HIS A 82 -12.55 -1.67 -0.71
C HIS A 82 -13.95 -2.19 -0.37
N THR A 83 -14.12 -3.51 -0.21
CA THR A 83 -15.40 -4.09 0.19
C THR A 83 -15.84 -3.59 1.57
N PHE A 84 -14.90 -3.42 2.50
CA PHE A 84 -15.20 -2.89 3.83
C PHE A 84 -15.66 -1.43 3.77
N ILE A 85 -14.98 -0.58 2.99
CA ILE A 85 -15.35 0.83 2.79
C ILE A 85 -16.74 0.92 2.13
N GLU A 86 -16.98 0.12 1.08
CA GLU A 86 -18.27 0.06 0.40
C GLU A 86 -19.40 -0.36 1.34
N TYR A 87 -19.16 -1.40 2.16
CA TYR A 87 -20.13 -1.84 3.17
C TYR A 87 -20.41 -0.75 4.20
N LYS A 88 -19.37 -0.10 4.73
CA LYS A 88 -19.51 1.01 5.68
C LYS A 88 -20.36 2.15 5.09
N ASN A 89 -20.13 2.50 3.83
CA ASN A 89 -20.90 3.54 3.15
C ASN A 89 -22.36 3.14 2.98
N ASN A 90 -22.64 1.90 2.56
CA ASN A 90 -24.00 1.39 2.40
C ASN A 90 -24.76 1.32 3.72
N VAL A 91 -24.11 0.91 4.81
CA VAL A 91 -24.69 0.91 6.15
C VAL A 91 -25.01 2.33 6.60
N THR A 92 -24.08 3.27 6.40
CA THR A 92 -24.25 4.69 6.78
C THR A 92 -25.44 5.32 6.05
N ILE A 93 -25.57 5.07 4.74
CA ILE A 93 -26.72 5.51 3.94
C ILE A 93 -28.02 4.90 4.48
N LYS A 94 -28.03 3.60 4.78
CA LYS A 94 -29.21 2.90 5.30
C LYS A 94 -29.64 3.43 6.67
N THR A 95 -28.71 3.75 7.55
CA THR A 95 -29.00 4.36 8.87
C THR A 95 -29.46 5.80 8.74
N GLY A 96 -28.87 6.58 7.82
CA GLY A 96 -29.31 7.94 7.52
C GLY A 96 -30.74 7.98 6.95
N LEU A 97 -31.08 7.03 6.08
CA LEU A 97 -32.45 6.85 5.59
C LEU A 97 -33.40 6.43 6.71
N LYS A 98 -33.03 5.47 7.56
CA LYS A 98 -33.88 5.00 8.66
C LYS A 98 -34.20 6.10 9.69
N GLY A 99 -33.28 7.03 9.94
CA GLY A 99 -33.55 8.20 10.79
C GLY A 99 -34.55 9.17 10.16
N ASN A 100 -34.52 9.34 8.84
CA ASN A 100 -35.39 10.26 8.12
C ASN A 100 -36.85 9.76 7.99
N TRP A 101 -37.06 8.44 7.83
CA TRP A 101 -38.39 7.84 7.74
C TRP A 101 -39.17 7.89 9.07
N ASN A 102 -38.47 7.69 10.20
CA ASN A 102 -39.11 7.75 11.52
C ASN A 102 -39.57 9.17 11.89
N GLU A 103 -38.92 10.21 11.35
CA GLU A 103 -39.30 11.60 11.61
C GLU A 103 -40.48 12.08 10.74
N THR A 104 -40.74 11.40 9.62
CA THR A 104 -41.89 11.69 8.76
C THR A 104 -43.17 10.98 9.20
N GLU A 105 -43.11 9.80 9.82
CA GLU A 105 -44.30 9.10 10.32
C GLU A 105 -44.88 9.76 11.60
N ASP A 106 -44.03 10.35 12.44
CA ASP A 106 -44.47 11.01 13.68
C ASP A 106 -45.23 12.33 13.41
N LYS A 107 -44.98 12.99 12.27
CA LYS A 107 -45.62 14.27 11.90
C LYS A 107 -46.97 14.10 11.18
N THR A 108 -47.30 12.90 10.71
CA THR A 108 -48.56 12.61 10.00
C THR A 108 -49.65 11.99 10.88
N THR A 109 -49.35 11.66 12.13
CA THR A 109 -50.28 10.95 13.05
C THR A 109 -50.92 11.88 14.09
N THR A 110 -50.71 13.19 13.99
CA THR A 110 -51.36 14.23 14.80
C THR A 110 -52.05 15.28 13.91
N ALA A 111 -53.04 14.85 13.13
CA ALA A 111 -53.99 15.74 12.46
C ALA A 111 -55.39 15.14 12.53
#